data_AF-A0A1F7FSE9-F1
#
_entry.id   AF-A0A1F7FSE9-F1
#
_cell.length_a   1.000
_cell.length_b   1.000
_cell.length_c   1.000
_cell.angle_alpha   90.00
_cell.angle_beta   90.00
_cell.angle_gamma   90.00
#
_symmetry.space_group_name_H-M   'P 1'
#
loop_
_entity.id
_entity.type
_entity.pdbx_description
1 polymer ?
#
loop_
_entity_poly.entity_id
_entity_poly.type
_entity_poly.pdbx_seq_one_letter_code
_entity_poly.pdbx_strand_id
1 'polypeptide(L)'
;MKARFLLVAVLFVFSTIAAYSNVLLPLVPSDAYLIVNFDFAAIAAQPEIKALVDTQIQTNSNELVDFYKRAGIEPARDIRNVMLFLDGKERPCILVNGTFSAKKISELIQTDKDLSAGFEITTIDGLQAVKNKLNANGNMIFINETTMAFGAEEVLKQVSQLSTGKAKNINTNKAFAHLMERVDTDARLWGAVVTTPNWQSRVEIPVAGLQNMKTAFFSVDYDKEFTMDFTGLVEKKTELPEFADAMLNLLDAFRGWTASVPEMTELLKNAKVEDNQENMARIFIAVPAEQFKTTMAKLSEKANEKATEKAPEKK
;
A
#
# COMPACT_ATOMS: atom_id res chain seq x y z
N MET A 1 6.41 7.70 18.92
CA MET A 1 6.12 6.31 18.49
C MET A 1 5.04 6.27 17.40
N LYS A 2 5.12 7.14 16.37
CA LYS A 2 4.00 7.35 15.41
C LYS A 2 4.36 7.35 13.91
N ALA A 3 5.63 7.26 13.53
CA ALA A 3 6.04 7.14 12.12
C ALA A 3 6.63 5.76 11.74
N ARG A 4 6.93 4.91 12.74
CA ARG A 4 7.57 3.60 12.50
C ARG A 4 6.61 2.52 11.98
N PHE A 5 5.30 2.70 12.14
CA PHE A 5 4.31 1.76 11.62
C PHE A 5 4.01 1.95 10.12
N LEU A 6 4.11 3.18 9.61
CA LEU A 6 3.97 3.45 8.18
C LEU A 6 5.22 3.00 7.40
N LEU A 7 6.41 3.15 7.99
CA LEU A 7 7.68 2.77 7.37
C LEU A 7 7.86 1.24 7.22
N VAL A 8 7.21 0.44 8.07
CA VAL A 8 7.22 -1.03 7.99
C VAL A 8 6.20 -1.55 6.96
N ALA A 9 5.13 -0.80 6.68
CA ALA A 9 4.21 -1.08 5.57
C ALA A 9 4.81 -0.70 4.20
N VAL A 10 5.73 0.27 4.15
CA VAL A 10 6.48 0.66 2.95
C VAL A 10 7.67 -0.27 2.66
N LEU A 11 8.17 -1.01 3.65
CA LEU A 11 9.30 -1.94 3.51
C LEU A 11 8.91 -3.39 3.15
N PHE A 12 7.63 -3.68 2.94
CA PHE A 12 7.15 -5.05 2.65
C PHE A 12 6.33 -5.16 1.37
N VAL A 13 6.57 -4.30 0.39
CA VAL A 13 5.90 -4.43 -0.89
C VAL A 13 6.74 -5.25 -1.84
N PHE A 14 6.62 -6.56 -1.61
CA PHE A 14 6.88 -7.52 -2.66
C PHE A 14 5.48 -7.93 -3.19
N SER A 15 5.09 -7.69 -4.44
CA SER A 15 5.56 -8.30 -5.68
C SER A 15 4.45 -9.26 -6.31
N THR A 16 3.72 -8.95 -7.41
CA THR A 16 3.20 -9.71 -8.65
C THR A 16 1.95 -9.22 -9.45
N ILE A 17 1.83 -9.50 -10.78
CA ILE A 17 1.02 -8.96 -11.96
C ILE A 17 -0.29 -8.19 -11.71
N ALA A 18 -0.49 -7.00 -12.31
CA ALA A 18 -1.75 -6.27 -12.16
C ALA A 18 -2.75 -6.28 -13.33
N ALA A 19 -4.03 -6.35 -12.95
CA ALA A 19 -5.18 -6.10 -13.84
C ALA A 19 -6.47 -5.63 -13.12
N TYR A 20 -6.46 -5.38 -11.80
CA TYR A 20 -7.71 -5.19 -11.01
C TYR A 20 -7.92 -3.81 -10.36
N SER A 21 -7.05 -2.83 -10.62
CA SER A 21 -7.12 -1.46 -10.07
C SER A 21 -8.40 -0.70 -10.46
N ASN A 22 -8.92 -0.95 -11.66
CA ASN A 22 -10.07 -0.23 -12.25
C ASN A 22 -11.38 -0.36 -11.45
N VAL A 23 -11.53 -1.41 -10.63
CA VAL A 23 -12.76 -1.64 -9.85
C VAL A 23 -12.80 -0.78 -8.58
N LEU A 24 -11.64 -0.45 -8.01
CA LEU A 24 -11.56 0.28 -6.73
C LEU A 24 -11.47 1.79 -6.90
N LEU A 25 -10.89 2.28 -8.01
CA LEU A 25 -10.77 3.72 -8.29
C LEU A 25 -12.10 4.50 -8.18
N PRO A 26 -13.25 4.00 -8.69
CA PRO A 26 -14.52 4.71 -8.57
C PRO A 26 -15.01 4.90 -7.13
N LEU A 27 -14.44 4.17 -6.17
CA LEU A 27 -14.76 4.24 -4.74
C LEU A 27 -13.82 5.17 -3.96
N VAL A 28 -12.84 5.77 -4.64
CA VAL A 28 -11.95 6.77 -4.06
C VAL A 28 -12.54 8.17 -4.31
N PRO A 29 -12.62 9.03 -3.29
CA PRO A 29 -13.23 10.35 -3.45
C PRO A 29 -12.37 11.30 -4.30
N SER A 30 -13.03 12.26 -4.95
CA SER A 30 -12.35 13.22 -5.84
C SER A 30 -11.28 14.09 -5.17
N ASP A 31 -11.36 14.28 -3.86
CA ASP A 31 -10.41 15.07 -3.07
C ASP A 31 -9.30 14.23 -2.43
N ALA A 32 -9.25 12.92 -2.70
CA ALA A 32 -8.12 12.10 -2.31
C ALA A 32 -6.82 12.65 -2.89
N TYR A 33 -5.76 12.58 -2.10
CA TYR A 33 -4.45 13.13 -2.46
C TYR A 33 -3.35 12.07 -2.50
N LEU A 34 -3.60 10.89 -1.93
CA LEU A 34 -2.74 9.71 -2.02
C LEU A 34 -3.62 8.51 -2.35
N ILE A 35 -3.18 7.71 -3.32
CA ILE A 35 -3.67 6.36 -3.56
C ILE A 35 -2.48 5.41 -3.68
N VAL A 36 -2.63 4.21 -3.12
CA VAL A 36 -1.67 3.11 -3.28
C VAL A 36 -2.47 1.85 -3.53
N ASN A 37 -2.14 1.13 -4.60
CA ASN A 37 -2.81 -0.10 -4.99
C ASN A 37 -1.84 -1.28 -4.96
N PHE A 38 -2.34 -2.42 -4.51
CA PHE A 38 -1.62 -3.67 -4.37
C PHE A 38 -2.42 -4.77 -5.07
N ASP A 39 -1.90 -5.32 -6.17
CA ASP A 39 -2.48 -6.54 -6.75
C ASP A 39 -2.16 -7.74 -5.86
N PHE A 40 -2.96 -7.91 -4.81
CA PHE A 40 -2.73 -8.90 -3.78
C PHE A 40 -2.79 -10.33 -4.32
N ALA A 41 -3.67 -10.62 -5.29
CA ALA A 41 -3.79 -11.96 -5.86
C ALA A 41 -2.48 -12.37 -6.51
N ALA A 42 -1.94 -11.51 -7.36
CA ALA A 42 -0.71 -11.82 -8.02
C ALA A 42 0.48 -11.73 -7.04
N ILE A 43 0.38 -10.93 -5.97
CA ILE A 43 1.35 -10.96 -4.87
C ILE A 43 1.40 -12.32 -4.17
N ALA A 44 0.24 -12.80 -3.73
CA ALA A 44 0.11 -14.05 -3.00
C ALA A 44 0.41 -15.30 -3.85
N ALA A 45 0.43 -15.17 -5.17
CA ALA A 45 0.76 -16.26 -6.09
C ALA A 45 2.27 -16.62 -6.09
N GLN A 46 3.16 -15.78 -5.55
CA GLN A 46 4.58 -16.15 -5.49
C GLN A 46 4.88 -17.12 -4.35
N PRO A 47 5.62 -18.21 -4.60
CA PRO A 47 6.00 -19.16 -3.56
C PRO A 47 6.75 -18.53 -2.38
N GLU A 48 7.67 -17.60 -2.65
CA GLU A 48 8.51 -16.96 -1.63
C GLU A 48 7.70 -16.00 -0.76
N ILE A 49 6.77 -15.25 -1.36
CA ILE A 49 5.84 -14.40 -0.63
C ILE A 49 4.83 -15.22 0.12
N LYS A 50 4.26 -16.25 -0.51
CA LYS A 50 3.30 -17.12 0.14
C LYS A 50 3.91 -17.71 1.40
N ALA A 51 5.15 -18.20 1.33
CA ALA A 51 5.87 -18.68 2.50
C ALA A 51 6.05 -17.58 3.56
N LEU A 52 6.43 -16.37 3.18
CA LEU A 52 6.59 -15.23 4.09
C LEU A 52 5.26 -14.77 4.72
N VAL A 53 4.19 -14.67 3.93
CA VAL A 53 2.84 -14.30 4.36
C VAL A 53 2.29 -15.39 5.28
N ASP A 54 2.42 -16.66 4.92
CA ASP A 54 2.04 -17.78 5.78
C ASP A 54 2.83 -17.74 7.10
N THR A 55 4.13 -17.44 7.06
CA THR A 55 5.00 -17.30 8.25
C THR A 55 4.62 -16.08 9.09
N GLN A 56 4.37 -14.91 8.48
CA GLN A 56 3.95 -13.67 9.14
C GLN A 56 2.55 -13.80 9.74
N ILE A 57 1.63 -14.47 9.06
CA ILE A 57 0.30 -14.81 9.58
C ILE A 57 0.48 -15.72 10.80
N GLN A 58 1.32 -16.76 10.73
CA GLN A 58 1.58 -17.66 11.85
C GLN A 58 2.34 -17.02 13.02
N THR A 59 3.14 -15.98 12.79
CA THR A 59 3.94 -15.29 13.83
C THR A 59 3.25 -14.06 14.41
N ASN A 60 2.28 -13.47 13.71
CA ASN A 60 1.34 -12.51 14.28
C ASN A 60 0.33 -13.24 15.18
N SER A 61 -0.24 -12.52 16.17
CA SER A 61 -1.13 -13.09 17.19
C SER A 61 -2.12 -14.10 16.61
N ASN A 62 -2.14 -15.32 17.17
CA ASN A 62 -3.03 -16.43 16.80
C ASN A 62 -4.48 -15.98 16.49
N GLU A 63 -4.95 -14.92 17.14
CA GLU A 63 -6.26 -14.28 16.96
C GLU A 63 -6.61 -13.88 15.51
N LEU A 64 -5.67 -13.33 14.73
CA LEU A 64 -5.93 -12.95 13.34
C LEU A 64 -6.05 -14.17 12.42
N VAL A 65 -5.17 -15.15 12.62
CA VAL A 65 -5.19 -16.42 11.89
C VAL A 65 -6.47 -17.18 12.17
N ASP A 66 -6.85 -17.24 13.45
CA ASP A 66 -8.04 -17.92 13.91
C ASP A 66 -9.30 -17.20 13.41
N PHE A 67 -9.32 -15.87 13.39
CA PHE A 67 -10.41 -15.12 12.75
C PHE A 67 -10.57 -15.50 11.28
N TYR A 68 -9.50 -15.45 10.48
CA TYR A 68 -9.58 -15.79 9.06
C TYR A 68 -10.08 -17.22 8.83
N LYS A 69 -9.52 -18.20 9.57
CA LYS A 69 -9.97 -19.60 9.50
C LYS A 69 -11.45 -19.75 9.84
N ARG A 70 -11.91 -19.11 10.93
CA ARG A 70 -13.30 -19.20 11.41
C ARG A 70 -14.27 -18.47 10.50
N ALA A 71 -13.85 -17.36 9.90
CA ALA A 71 -14.61 -16.63 8.88
C ALA A 71 -14.63 -17.37 7.53
N GLY A 72 -13.79 -18.40 7.37
CA GLY A 72 -13.62 -19.13 6.11
C GLY A 72 -12.91 -18.32 5.03
N ILE A 73 -12.08 -17.36 5.44
CA ILE A 73 -11.27 -16.51 4.56
C ILE A 73 -9.87 -17.11 4.49
N GLU A 74 -9.41 -17.33 3.27
CA GLU A 74 -8.03 -17.65 2.95
C GLU A 74 -7.43 -16.44 2.23
N PRO A 75 -6.70 -15.53 2.92
CA PRO A 75 -6.28 -14.25 2.35
C PRO A 75 -5.60 -14.37 0.98
N ALA A 76 -4.67 -15.33 0.83
CA ALA A 76 -3.92 -15.58 -0.40
C ALA A 76 -4.80 -15.97 -1.61
N ARG A 77 -5.98 -16.55 -1.35
CA ARG A 77 -6.93 -16.99 -2.38
C ARG A 77 -8.05 -15.98 -2.59
N ASP A 78 -8.56 -15.43 -1.48
CA ASP A 78 -9.81 -14.70 -1.47
C ASP A 78 -9.62 -13.19 -1.68
N ILE A 79 -8.47 -12.62 -1.30
CA ILE A 79 -8.17 -11.20 -1.55
C ILE A 79 -7.53 -11.07 -2.93
N ARG A 80 -8.07 -10.18 -3.76
CA ARG A 80 -7.57 -9.92 -5.11
C ARG A 80 -6.77 -8.64 -5.20
N ASN A 81 -7.34 -7.54 -4.71
CA ASN A 81 -6.74 -6.22 -4.83
C ASN A 81 -7.00 -5.44 -3.56
N VAL A 82 -6.01 -4.66 -3.13
CA VAL A 82 -6.11 -3.79 -1.96
C VAL A 82 -5.70 -2.39 -2.38
N MET A 83 -6.55 -1.41 -2.12
CA MET A 83 -6.25 0.00 -2.40
C MET A 83 -6.38 0.81 -1.13
N LEU A 84 -5.33 1.56 -0.80
CA LEU A 84 -5.34 2.53 0.29
C LEU A 84 -5.47 3.91 -0.31
N PHE A 85 -6.23 4.78 0.35
CA PHE A 85 -6.23 6.20 0.04
C PHE A 85 -6.25 7.07 1.28
N LEU A 86 -5.77 8.30 1.12
CA LEU A 86 -6.00 9.40 2.05
C LEU A 86 -6.88 10.43 1.35
N ASP A 87 -8.03 10.73 1.96
CA ASP A 87 -8.93 11.76 1.46
C ASP A 87 -8.41 13.18 1.72
N GLY A 88 -9.12 14.21 1.25
CA GLY A 88 -8.72 15.61 1.43
C GLY A 88 -8.63 16.08 2.89
N LYS A 89 -9.17 15.29 3.83
CA LYS A 89 -9.13 15.51 5.28
C LYS A 89 -8.15 14.59 6.00
N GLU A 90 -7.27 13.91 5.25
CA GLU A 90 -6.26 12.99 5.77
C GLU A 90 -6.83 11.75 6.48
N ARG A 91 -8.07 11.38 6.18
CA ARG A 91 -8.68 10.17 6.73
C ARG A 91 -8.25 8.98 5.88
N PRO A 92 -7.62 7.95 6.47
CA PRO A 92 -7.25 6.74 5.74
C PRO A 92 -8.47 5.86 5.50
N CYS A 93 -8.49 5.24 4.33
CA CYS A 93 -9.43 4.18 4.01
C CYS A 93 -8.70 3.06 3.24
N ILE A 94 -9.07 1.83 3.55
CA ILE A 94 -8.59 0.64 2.84
C ILE A 94 -9.78 0.03 2.11
N LEU A 95 -9.68 -0.07 0.79
CA LEU A 95 -10.61 -0.77 -0.06
C LEU A 95 -10.04 -2.15 -0.37
N VAL A 96 -10.86 -3.18 -0.25
CA VAL A 96 -10.46 -4.57 -0.51
C VAL A 96 -11.42 -5.16 -1.51
N ASN A 97 -10.89 -5.59 -2.66
CA ASN A 97 -11.61 -6.41 -3.63
C ASN A 97 -11.22 -7.89 -3.43
N GLY A 98 -12.19 -8.79 -3.45
CA GLY A 98 -11.98 -10.20 -3.19
C GLY A 98 -13.28 -10.99 -3.15
N THR A 99 -13.26 -12.12 -2.45
CA THR A 99 -14.42 -13.00 -2.25
C THR A 99 -14.70 -13.11 -0.76
N PHE A 100 -15.77 -12.48 -0.29
CA PHE A 100 -16.10 -12.42 1.14
C PHE A 100 -17.56 -12.78 1.38
N SER A 101 -17.85 -13.37 2.54
CA SER A 101 -19.23 -13.61 2.95
C SER A 101 -19.60 -12.67 4.09
N ALA A 102 -20.27 -11.58 3.76
CA ALA A 102 -20.81 -10.63 4.74
C ALA A 102 -21.67 -11.33 5.80
N LYS A 103 -22.46 -12.31 5.36
CA LYS A 103 -23.27 -13.18 6.22
C LYS A 103 -22.40 -13.95 7.22
N LYS A 104 -21.42 -14.74 6.76
CA LYS A 104 -20.56 -15.54 7.66
C LYS A 104 -19.77 -14.67 8.63
N ILE A 105 -19.21 -13.55 8.16
CA ILE A 105 -18.45 -12.62 8.99
C ILE A 105 -19.36 -12.03 10.08
N SER A 106 -20.58 -11.65 9.72
CA SER A 106 -21.52 -11.05 10.67
C SER A 106 -22.07 -12.06 11.67
N GLU A 107 -22.41 -13.27 11.22
CA GLU A 107 -22.79 -14.38 12.08
C GLU A 107 -21.66 -14.73 13.06
N LEU A 108 -20.41 -14.76 12.59
CA LEU A 108 -19.24 -15.03 13.42
C LEU A 108 -19.08 -13.95 14.52
N ILE A 109 -19.18 -12.67 14.16
CA ILE A 109 -19.09 -11.56 15.12
C ILE A 109 -20.22 -11.62 16.16
N GLN A 110 -21.43 -11.98 15.75
CA GLN A 110 -22.59 -12.03 16.65
C GLN A 110 -22.58 -13.25 17.59
N THR A 111 -22.00 -14.36 17.15
CA THR A 111 -22.02 -15.63 17.92
C THR A 111 -20.77 -15.86 18.76
N ASP A 112 -19.65 -15.23 18.39
CA ASP A 112 -18.42 -15.29 19.17
C ASP A 112 -18.40 -14.24 20.28
N LYS A 113 -18.11 -14.67 21.52
CA LYS A 113 -18.11 -13.78 22.70
C LYS A 113 -16.99 -12.74 22.68
N ASP A 114 -15.82 -13.09 22.15
CA ASP A 114 -14.66 -12.21 22.15
C ASP A 114 -14.80 -11.16 21.04
N LEU A 115 -15.28 -11.56 19.86
CA LEU A 115 -15.57 -10.64 18.76
C LEU A 115 -16.75 -9.72 19.05
N SER A 116 -17.86 -10.23 19.63
CA SER A 116 -19.02 -9.39 19.98
C SER A 116 -18.71 -8.36 21.08
N ALA A 117 -17.69 -8.60 21.92
CA ALA A 117 -17.20 -7.63 22.89
C ALA A 117 -16.51 -6.43 22.21
N GLY A 118 -15.73 -6.67 21.14
CA GLY A 118 -15.00 -5.64 20.41
C GLY A 118 -15.73 -5.03 19.22
N PHE A 119 -16.72 -5.73 18.66
CA PHE A 119 -17.36 -5.38 17.41
C PHE A 119 -18.89 -5.42 17.49
N GLU A 120 -19.56 -4.68 16.60
CA GLU A 120 -21.01 -4.64 16.48
C GLU A 120 -21.42 -4.64 15.01
N ILE A 121 -22.46 -5.42 14.68
CA ILE A 121 -23.09 -5.37 13.36
C ILE A 121 -24.12 -4.25 13.34
N THR A 122 -23.96 -3.32 12.41
CA THR A 122 -24.81 -2.13 12.29
C THR A 122 -24.95 -1.73 10.82
N THR A 123 -25.40 -0.51 10.56
CA THR A 123 -25.42 0.08 9.21
C THR A 123 -24.68 1.41 9.18
N ILE A 124 -24.00 1.68 8.08
CA ILE A 124 -23.41 2.98 7.76
C ILE A 124 -23.93 3.37 6.38
N ASP A 125 -24.71 4.47 6.33
CA ASP A 125 -25.31 4.99 5.09
C ASP A 125 -26.10 3.93 4.28
N GLY A 126 -26.80 3.04 5.00
CA GLY A 126 -27.63 1.98 4.42
C GLY A 126 -26.87 0.70 4.03
N LEU A 127 -25.54 0.69 4.13
CA LEU A 127 -24.74 -0.52 3.94
C LEU A 127 -24.53 -1.26 5.26
N GLN A 128 -24.52 -2.58 5.20
CA GLN A 128 -24.15 -3.41 6.35
C GLN A 128 -22.71 -3.10 6.78
N ALA A 129 -22.53 -2.91 8.08
CA ALA A 129 -21.28 -2.47 8.66
C ALA A 129 -20.89 -3.29 9.88
N VAL A 130 -19.59 -3.36 10.12
CA VAL A 130 -18.99 -3.82 11.37
C VAL A 130 -18.35 -2.62 12.04
N LYS A 131 -18.88 -2.21 13.18
CA LYS A 131 -18.34 -1.11 13.98
C LYS A 131 -17.38 -1.66 15.02
N ASN A 132 -16.19 -1.07 15.09
CA ASN A 132 -15.20 -1.42 16.11
C ASN A 132 -15.39 -0.51 17.33
N LYS A 133 -15.73 -1.10 18.47
CA LYS A 133 -16.02 -0.39 19.73
C LYS A 133 -14.77 0.21 20.38
N LEU A 134 -13.59 -0.34 20.05
CA LEU A 134 -12.31 0.02 20.64
C LEU A 134 -11.50 0.99 19.77
N ASN A 135 -11.75 1.00 18.45
CA ASN A 135 -11.03 1.82 17.51
C ASN A 135 -11.98 2.42 16.46
N ALA A 136 -12.25 3.72 16.58
CA ALA A 136 -13.13 4.44 15.65
C ALA A 136 -12.65 4.46 14.19
N ASN A 137 -11.37 4.17 13.93
CA ASN A 137 -10.80 4.05 12.57
C ASN A 137 -10.84 2.60 12.03
N GLY A 138 -11.27 1.64 12.85
CA GLY A 138 -11.29 0.21 12.52
C GLY A 138 -12.67 -0.31 12.11
N ASN A 139 -13.56 0.55 11.62
CA ASN A 139 -14.87 0.11 11.13
C ASN A 139 -14.74 -0.49 9.73
N MET A 140 -15.74 -1.28 9.34
CA MET A 140 -15.84 -1.89 8.02
C MET A 140 -17.25 -1.72 7.45
N ILE A 141 -17.37 -1.54 6.13
CA ILE A 141 -18.62 -1.70 5.39
C ILE A 141 -18.48 -2.76 4.30
N PHE A 142 -19.57 -3.48 4.04
CA PHE A 142 -19.71 -4.34 2.86
C PHE A 142 -20.35 -3.51 1.75
N ILE A 143 -19.59 -3.18 0.71
CA ILE A 143 -20.07 -2.37 -0.42
C ILE A 143 -20.91 -3.24 -1.36
N ASN A 144 -20.41 -4.44 -1.64
CA ASN A 144 -21.09 -5.49 -2.39
C ASN A 144 -20.47 -6.85 -2.01
N GLU A 145 -20.83 -7.93 -2.71
CA GLU A 145 -20.35 -9.29 -2.42
C GLU A 145 -18.83 -9.47 -2.58
N THR A 146 -18.17 -8.58 -3.34
CA THR A 146 -16.74 -8.69 -3.67
C THR A 146 -15.90 -7.54 -3.15
N THR A 147 -16.51 -6.55 -2.48
CA THR A 147 -15.82 -5.32 -2.11
C THR A 147 -16.17 -4.88 -0.70
N MET A 148 -15.14 -4.63 0.10
CA MET A 148 -15.25 -4.11 1.45
C MET A 148 -14.42 -2.84 1.59
N ALA A 149 -14.79 -1.98 2.53
CA ALA A 149 -13.98 -0.82 2.90
C ALA A 149 -13.79 -0.74 4.41
N PHE A 150 -12.61 -0.31 4.83
CA PHE A 150 -12.21 -0.13 6.23
C PHE A 150 -11.78 1.31 6.49
N GLY A 151 -12.19 1.88 7.61
CA GLY A 151 -11.81 3.24 7.98
C GLY A 151 -12.70 3.87 9.05
N ALA A 152 -12.54 5.18 9.23
CA ALA A 152 -13.44 5.98 10.07
C ALA A 152 -14.87 6.03 9.49
N GLU A 153 -15.87 6.16 10.34
CA GLU A 153 -17.28 6.15 9.92
C GLU A 153 -17.57 7.21 8.83
N GLU A 154 -16.97 8.39 8.95
CA GLU A 154 -17.19 9.48 8.00
C GLU A 154 -16.57 9.24 6.62
N VAL A 155 -15.44 8.53 6.53
CA VAL A 155 -14.86 8.16 5.23
C VAL A 155 -15.64 7.00 4.62
N LEU A 156 -16.15 6.06 5.44
CA LEU A 156 -17.00 4.97 4.96
C LEU A 156 -18.35 5.46 4.42
N LYS A 157 -18.95 6.50 5.03
CA LYS A 157 -20.13 7.18 4.47
C LYS A 157 -19.84 7.75 3.08
N GLN A 158 -18.66 8.34 2.88
CA GLN A 158 -18.25 8.87 1.58
C GLN A 158 -18.09 7.75 0.55
N VAL A 159 -17.50 6.62 0.93
CA VAL A 159 -17.37 5.42 0.07
C VAL A 159 -18.75 4.85 -0.31
N SER A 160 -19.71 4.82 0.62
CA SER A 160 -21.11 4.43 0.34
C SER A 160 -21.79 5.35 -0.69
N GLN A 161 -21.59 6.66 -0.57
CA GLN A 161 -22.11 7.61 -1.55
C GLN A 161 -21.46 7.43 -2.94
N LEU A 162 -20.18 7.08 -2.99
CA LEU A 162 -19.46 6.79 -4.23
C LEU A 162 -19.98 5.50 -4.88
N SER A 163 -20.21 4.44 -4.10
CA SER A 163 -20.73 3.16 -4.62
C SER A 163 -22.13 3.27 -5.22
N THR A 164 -22.91 4.28 -4.80
CA THR A 164 -24.24 4.59 -5.32
C THR A 164 -24.26 5.72 -6.35
N GLY A 165 -23.09 6.21 -6.78
CA GLY A 165 -22.97 7.27 -7.79
C GLY A 165 -23.44 8.66 -7.33
N LYS A 166 -23.61 8.87 -6.02
CA LYS A 166 -24.08 10.15 -5.42
C LYS A 166 -22.95 11.14 -5.15
N ALA A 167 -21.70 10.72 -5.29
CA ALA A 167 -20.51 11.55 -5.04
C ALA A 167 -19.53 11.50 -6.22
N LYS A 168 -18.66 12.51 -6.31
CA LYS A 168 -17.59 12.57 -7.32
C LYS A 168 -16.40 11.73 -6.89
N ASN A 169 -15.98 10.82 -7.76
CA ASN A 169 -14.81 9.97 -7.54
C ASN A 169 -13.52 10.59 -8.09
N ILE A 170 -12.40 9.95 -7.80
CA ILE A 170 -11.05 10.39 -8.17
C ILE A 170 -10.86 10.56 -9.69
N ASN A 171 -11.60 9.83 -10.52
CA ASN A 171 -11.51 9.95 -11.98
C ASN A 171 -12.00 11.31 -12.48
N THR A 172 -12.74 12.06 -11.66
CA THR A 172 -13.18 13.42 -11.97
C THR A 172 -12.15 14.50 -11.59
N ASN A 173 -11.10 14.13 -10.86
CA ASN A 173 -10.01 15.04 -10.49
C ASN A 173 -8.99 15.10 -11.63
N LYS A 174 -8.89 16.25 -12.29
CA LYS A 174 -8.01 16.44 -13.45
C LYS A 174 -6.53 16.22 -13.15
N ALA A 175 -6.06 16.61 -11.96
CA ALA A 175 -4.66 16.40 -11.57
C ALA A 175 -4.36 14.91 -11.42
N PHE A 176 -5.30 14.15 -10.86
CA PHE A 176 -5.18 12.70 -10.75
C PHE A 176 -5.34 11.99 -12.09
N ALA A 177 -6.31 12.38 -12.93
CA ALA A 177 -6.51 11.77 -14.23
C ALA A 177 -5.24 11.82 -15.09
N HIS A 178 -4.57 12.98 -15.13
CA HIS A 178 -3.29 13.14 -15.84
C HIS A 178 -2.15 12.27 -15.26
N LEU A 179 -2.16 12.04 -13.94
CA LEU A 179 -1.21 11.11 -13.31
C LEU A 179 -1.51 9.65 -13.66
N MET A 180 -2.79 9.29 -13.68
CA MET A 180 -3.22 7.92 -13.96
C MET A 180 -2.89 7.48 -15.39
N GLU A 181 -2.76 8.42 -16.34
CA GLU A 181 -2.26 8.16 -17.69
C GLU A 181 -0.77 7.83 -17.75
N ARG A 182 -0.01 8.18 -16.71
CA ARG A 182 1.46 8.02 -16.64
C ARG A 182 1.90 6.90 -15.72
N VAL A 183 1.14 6.61 -14.67
CA VAL A 183 1.45 5.53 -13.74
C VAL A 183 1.20 4.18 -14.42
N ASP A 184 2.13 3.26 -14.22
CA ASP A 184 1.92 1.87 -14.63
C ASP A 184 0.92 1.21 -13.67
N THR A 185 -0.38 1.26 -14.01
CA THR A 185 -1.45 0.64 -13.22
C THR A 185 -1.48 -0.88 -13.32
N ASP A 186 -0.73 -1.45 -14.26
CA ASP A 186 -0.54 -2.88 -14.45
C ASP A 186 0.64 -3.40 -13.58
N ALA A 187 1.39 -2.47 -12.97
CA ALA A 187 2.34 -2.79 -11.93
C ALA A 187 1.64 -3.27 -10.65
N ARG A 188 2.38 -4.08 -9.94
CA ARG A 188 1.93 -5.00 -8.90
C ARG A 188 1.69 -4.25 -7.59
N LEU A 189 2.53 -3.25 -7.41
CA LEU A 189 2.31 -2.12 -6.55
C LEU A 189 2.40 -0.88 -7.43
N TRP A 190 1.47 0.03 -7.25
CA TRP A 190 1.63 1.38 -7.75
C TRP A 190 0.97 2.37 -6.80
N GLY A 191 1.35 3.62 -6.90
CA GLY A 191 0.69 4.69 -6.19
C GLY A 191 0.82 6.02 -6.91
N ALA A 192 -0.07 6.93 -6.56
CA ALA A 192 -0.09 8.27 -7.08
C ALA A 192 -0.41 9.25 -5.97
N VAL A 193 0.26 10.39 -6.03
CA VAL A 193 0.20 11.47 -5.05
C VAL A 193 -0.03 12.78 -5.78
N VAL A 194 -1.03 13.51 -5.33
CA VAL A 194 -1.16 14.94 -5.59
C VAL A 194 -0.85 15.65 -4.29
N THR A 195 0.16 16.50 -4.28
CA THR A 195 0.57 17.18 -3.05
C THR A 195 -0.51 18.16 -2.59
N THR A 196 -0.64 18.28 -1.27
CA THR A 196 -1.49 19.29 -0.62
C THR A 196 -0.61 20.42 -0.07
N PRO A 197 -1.12 21.63 0.21
CA PRO A 197 -0.29 22.76 0.66
C PRO A 197 0.64 22.49 1.86
N ASN A 198 0.33 21.48 2.68
CA ASN A 198 1.09 21.12 3.87
C ASN A 198 1.78 19.75 3.78
N TRP A 199 1.95 19.17 2.58
CA TRP A 199 2.50 17.82 2.47
C TRP A 199 3.91 17.71 3.06
N GLN A 200 4.76 18.72 2.87
CA GLN A 200 6.16 18.74 3.34
C GLN A 200 6.28 18.59 4.87
N SER A 201 5.42 19.27 5.62
CA SER A 201 5.39 19.14 7.09
C SER A 201 4.87 17.78 7.56
N ARG A 202 4.31 16.95 6.67
CA ARG A 202 3.74 15.64 7.00
C ARG A 202 4.69 14.48 6.73
N VAL A 203 5.61 14.61 5.78
CA VAL A 203 6.52 13.54 5.37
C VAL A 203 7.93 13.64 5.98
N GLU A 204 8.22 14.72 6.74
CA GLU A 204 9.52 14.95 7.41
C GLU A 204 10.73 14.55 6.54
N ILE A 205 10.72 14.90 5.25
CA ILE A 205 11.77 14.44 4.35
C ILE A 205 13.04 15.24 4.62
N PRO A 206 14.16 14.61 5.02
CA PRO A 206 15.39 15.30 5.40
C PRO A 206 16.23 15.72 4.17
N VAL A 207 15.56 16.12 3.08
CA VAL A 207 16.22 16.48 1.81
C VAL A 207 15.56 17.74 1.25
N ALA A 208 16.32 18.82 1.20
CA ALA A 208 15.90 20.06 0.57
C ALA A 208 15.73 19.89 -0.95
N GLY A 209 14.81 20.64 -1.55
CA GLY A 209 14.43 20.61 -2.97
C GLY A 209 13.19 19.75 -3.26
N LEU A 210 12.90 18.73 -2.45
CA LEU A 210 11.70 17.91 -2.63
C LEU A 210 10.40 18.69 -2.41
N GLN A 211 10.42 19.81 -1.69
CA GLN A 211 9.26 20.68 -1.47
C GLN A 211 8.60 21.16 -2.77
N ASN A 212 9.34 21.21 -3.87
CA ASN A 212 8.86 21.65 -5.18
C ASN A 212 7.99 20.60 -5.89
N MET A 213 7.96 19.36 -5.39
CA MET A 213 7.10 18.29 -5.91
C MET A 213 5.64 18.73 -5.85
N LYS A 214 4.93 18.61 -6.97
CA LYS A 214 3.49 18.83 -7.06
C LYS A 214 2.71 17.54 -7.13
N THR A 215 3.24 16.61 -7.88
CA THR A 215 2.66 15.29 -8.03
C THR A 215 3.78 14.28 -8.08
N ALA A 216 3.47 13.06 -7.69
CA ALA A 216 4.36 11.93 -7.84
C ALA A 216 3.55 10.69 -8.12
N PHE A 217 4.19 9.73 -8.76
CA PHE A 217 3.67 8.38 -8.89
C PHE A 217 4.82 7.40 -8.78
N PHE A 218 4.49 6.17 -8.43
CA PHE A 218 5.45 5.10 -8.39
C PHE A 218 4.84 3.80 -8.85
N SER A 219 5.67 2.93 -9.37
CA SER A 219 5.34 1.56 -9.69
C SER A 219 6.48 0.64 -9.25
N VAL A 220 6.11 -0.55 -8.79
CA VAL A 220 7.04 -1.64 -8.52
C VAL A 220 6.53 -2.86 -9.26
N ASP A 221 7.36 -3.34 -10.18
CA ASP A 221 7.17 -4.61 -10.87
C ASP A 221 8.37 -5.54 -10.70
N TYR A 222 8.22 -6.84 -10.91
CA TYR A 222 9.28 -7.85 -10.81
C TYR A 222 8.87 -9.23 -11.38
N ASP A 223 7.94 -9.27 -12.36
CA ASP A 223 7.61 -10.53 -13.07
C ASP A 223 8.79 -11.12 -13.84
N LYS A 224 9.20 -10.34 -14.83
CA LYS A 224 10.20 -10.67 -15.85
C LYS A 224 11.50 -9.94 -15.49
N GLU A 225 11.33 -8.71 -15.00
CA GLU A 225 12.38 -7.82 -14.55
C GLU A 225 11.88 -7.08 -13.32
N PHE A 226 12.71 -7.01 -12.28
CA PHE A 226 12.45 -6.11 -11.15
C PHE A 226 12.63 -4.69 -11.62
N THR A 227 11.55 -3.92 -11.57
CA THR A 227 11.53 -2.49 -11.82
C THR A 227 10.96 -1.77 -10.61
N MET A 228 11.61 -0.66 -10.26
CA MET A 228 11.05 0.33 -9.34
C MET A 228 11.19 1.67 -10.03
N ASP A 229 10.07 2.32 -10.31
CA ASP A 229 10.01 3.67 -10.82
C ASP A 229 9.36 4.55 -9.76
N PHE A 230 10.09 5.56 -9.29
CA PHE A 230 9.53 6.64 -8.50
C PHE A 230 9.71 7.93 -9.27
N THR A 231 8.62 8.50 -9.75
CA THR A 231 8.62 9.70 -10.58
C THR A 231 7.93 10.85 -9.84
N GLY A 232 8.60 11.99 -9.79
CA GLY A 232 8.06 13.24 -9.29
C GLY A 232 7.99 14.31 -10.39
N LEU A 233 6.98 15.16 -10.31
CA LEU A 233 6.79 16.30 -11.21
C LEU A 233 6.77 17.60 -10.44
N VAL A 234 7.43 18.61 -11.00
CA VAL A 234 7.41 19.99 -10.51
C VAL A 234 6.48 20.85 -11.37
N GLU A 235 6.01 21.98 -10.82
CA GLU A 235 5.14 22.88 -11.56
C GLU A 235 5.90 23.64 -12.65
N LYS A 236 7.11 24.12 -12.31
CA LYS A 236 7.89 24.98 -13.18
C LYS A 236 9.18 24.28 -13.60
N LYS A 237 9.51 24.40 -14.89
CA LYS A 237 10.78 23.90 -15.44
C LYS A 237 12.01 24.44 -14.72
N THR A 238 11.93 25.66 -14.19
CA THR A 238 13.01 26.29 -13.41
C THR A 238 13.28 25.60 -12.07
N GLU A 239 12.32 24.84 -11.54
CA GLU A 239 12.44 24.07 -10.29
C GLU A 239 13.02 22.67 -10.53
N LEU A 240 13.07 22.20 -11.78
CA LEU A 240 13.49 20.84 -12.12
C LEU A 240 14.95 20.52 -11.74
N PRO A 241 15.95 21.38 -11.97
CA PRO A 241 17.32 21.08 -11.57
C PRO A 241 17.47 20.85 -10.05
N GLU A 242 16.89 21.76 -9.24
CA GLU A 242 16.90 21.62 -7.78
C GLU A 242 16.15 20.35 -7.33
N PHE A 243 15.03 20.02 -7.98
CA PHE A 243 14.27 18.82 -7.68
C PHE A 243 15.01 17.53 -8.07
N ALA A 244 15.68 17.51 -9.23
CA ALA A 244 16.48 16.36 -9.67
C ALA A 244 17.67 16.12 -8.73
N ASP A 245 18.36 17.18 -8.29
CA ASP A 245 19.42 17.10 -7.28
C ASP A 245 18.87 16.56 -5.95
N ALA A 246 17.66 16.98 -5.55
CA ALA A 246 17.01 16.47 -4.34
C ALA A 246 16.65 14.98 -4.46
N MET A 247 16.22 14.52 -5.63
CA MET A 247 15.95 13.11 -5.91
C MET A 247 17.25 12.28 -5.88
N LEU A 248 18.37 12.83 -6.36
CA LEU A 248 19.68 12.19 -6.26
C LEU A 248 20.13 12.08 -4.80
N ASN A 249 19.98 13.15 -4.03
CA ASN A 249 20.28 13.15 -2.59
C ASN A 249 19.41 12.14 -1.82
N LEU A 250 18.13 11.98 -2.21
CA LEU A 250 17.25 10.96 -1.65
C LEU A 250 17.75 9.54 -1.96
N LEU A 251 18.16 9.29 -3.21
CA LEU A 251 18.73 8.00 -3.62
C LEU A 251 20.04 7.70 -2.88
N ASP A 252 20.91 8.69 -2.71
CA ASP A 252 22.19 8.53 -2.01
C ASP A 252 21.98 8.34 -0.50
N ALA A 253 21.02 9.02 0.11
CA ALA A 253 20.59 8.75 1.48
C ALA A 253 20.08 7.31 1.64
N PHE A 254 19.30 6.82 0.68
CA PHE A 254 18.82 5.44 0.67
C PHE A 254 19.98 4.44 0.54
N ARG A 255 20.94 4.68 -0.37
CA ARG A 255 22.16 3.88 -0.50
C ARG A 255 22.97 3.84 0.79
N GLY A 256 23.13 5.00 1.45
CA GLY A 256 23.80 5.11 2.74
C GLY A 256 23.09 4.30 3.83
N TRP A 257 21.76 4.35 3.87
CA TRP A 257 20.96 3.55 4.81
C TRP A 257 21.10 2.04 4.57
N THR A 258 21.17 1.61 3.32
CA THR A 258 21.35 0.20 2.96
C THR A 258 22.81 -0.26 2.96
N ALA A 259 23.78 0.61 3.24
CA ALA A 259 25.21 0.28 3.10
C ALA A 259 25.65 -0.91 3.97
N SER A 260 25.00 -1.14 5.11
CA SER A 260 25.24 -2.30 5.98
C SER A 260 24.60 -3.60 5.48
N VAL A 261 23.90 -3.57 4.34
CA VAL A 261 23.21 -4.70 3.72
C VAL A 261 23.78 -4.89 2.30
N PRO A 262 24.88 -5.65 2.13
CA PRO A 262 25.57 -5.79 0.85
C PRO A 262 24.65 -6.19 -0.31
N GLU A 263 23.69 -7.07 -0.03
CA GLU A 263 22.63 -7.51 -0.94
C GLU A 263 21.83 -6.33 -1.54
N MET A 264 21.44 -5.35 -0.72
CA MET A 264 20.69 -4.17 -1.18
C MET A 264 21.59 -3.17 -1.91
N THR A 265 22.84 -3.02 -1.46
CA THR A 265 23.83 -2.19 -2.15
C THR A 265 24.02 -2.65 -3.59
N GLU A 266 24.04 -3.97 -3.85
CA GLU A 266 24.17 -4.53 -5.20
C GLU A 266 22.95 -4.21 -6.09
N LEU A 267 21.73 -4.31 -5.57
CA LEU A 267 20.51 -3.93 -6.30
C LEU A 267 20.51 -2.45 -6.69
N LEU A 268 21.01 -1.58 -5.80
CA LEU A 268 21.02 -0.13 -5.99
C LEU A 268 22.15 0.40 -6.88
N LYS A 269 23.09 -0.46 -7.32
CA LYS A 269 24.17 -0.05 -8.25
C LYS A 269 23.62 0.50 -9.56
N ASN A 270 22.52 -0.07 -10.04
CA ASN A 270 21.88 0.32 -11.30
C ASN A 270 20.80 1.39 -11.11
N ALA A 271 20.55 1.81 -9.87
CA ALA A 271 19.63 2.90 -9.59
C ALA A 271 20.17 4.20 -10.19
N LYS A 272 19.33 4.91 -10.92
CA LYS A 272 19.69 6.19 -11.54
C LYS A 272 18.57 7.21 -11.34
N VAL A 273 18.98 8.48 -11.27
CA VAL A 273 18.06 9.59 -11.44
C VAL A 273 18.09 9.98 -12.91
N GLU A 274 16.92 10.04 -13.52
CA GLU A 274 16.73 10.58 -14.85
C GLU A 274 15.77 11.75 -14.76
N ASP A 275 16.02 12.82 -15.51
CA ASP A 275 15.05 13.87 -15.74
C ASP A 275 14.68 13.92 -17.22
N ASN A 276 13.57 14.58 -17.52
CA ASN A 276 13.21 14.90 -18.90
C ASN A 276 12.76 16.36 -19.00
N GLN A 277 12.61 16.85 -20.23
CA GLN A 277 12.19 18.23 -20.46
C GLN A 277 10.72 18.53 -20.10
N GLU A 278 9.97 17.57 -19.55
CA GLU A 278 8.57 17.68 -19.12
C GLU A 278 8.43 17.92 -17.60
N ASN A 279 9.36 18.64 -16.97
CA ASN A 279 9.31 18.98 -15.54
C ASN A 279 9.27 17.75 -14.63
N MET A 280 9.92 16.66 -15.04
CA MET A 280 9.86 15.37 -14.37
C MET A 280 11.26 14.89 -14.02
N ALA A 281 11.43 14.38 -12.80
CA ALA A 281 12.60 13.63 -12.38
C ALA A 281 12.15 12.28 -11.80
N ARG A 282 12.88 11.21 -12.11
CA ARG A 282 12.56 9.85 -11.68
C ARG A 282 13.77 9.13 -11.11
N ILE A 283 13.58 8.40 -10.02
CA ILE A 283 14.49 7.35 -9.58
C ILE A 283 14.02 6.05 -10.21
N PHE A 284 14.87 5.45 -11.03
CA PHE A 284 14.56 4.20 -11.72
C PHE A 284 15.58 3.12 -11.37
N ILE A 285 15.07 1.94 -11.02
CA ILE A 285 15.84 0.72 -10.81
C ILE A 285 15.28 -0.34 -11.73
N ALA A 286 16.17 -1.03 -12.44
CA ALA A 286 15.87 -2.17 -13.30
C ALA A 286 16.94 -3.24 -13.07
N VAL A 287 16.53 -4.43 -12.64
CA VAL A 287 17.42 -5.60 -12.54
C VAL A 287 16.70 -6.87 -12.99
N PRO A 288 17.41 -7.87 -13.55
CA PRO A 288 16.82 -9.16 -13.87
C PRO A 288 16.08 -9.78 -12.68
N ALA A 289 14.89 -10.35 -12.92
CA ALA A 289 14.05 -10.92 -11.85
C ALA A 289 14.79 -11.99 -11.03
N GLU A 290 15.62 -12.82 -11.67
CA GLU A 290 16.40 -13.85 -10.98
C GLU A 290 17.49 -13.26 -10.06
N GLN A 291 18.11 -12.14 -10.46
CA GLN A 291 19.04 -11.43 -9.59
C GLN A 291 18.29 -10.91 -8.35
N PHE A 292 17.14 -10.28 -8.57
CA PHE A 292 16.30 -9.79 -7.47
C PHE A 292 15.85 -10.91 -6.52
N LYS A 293 15.29 -12.01 -7.04
CA LYS A 293 14.86 -13.18 -6.25
C LYS A 293 16.01 -13.76 -5.43
N THR A 294 17.19 -13.91 -6.04
CA THR A 294 18.40 -14.39 -5.36
C THR A 294 18.80 -13.47 -4.21
N THR A 295 18.77 -12.15 -4.43
CA THR A 295 19.03 -11.17 -3.38
C THR A 295 18.02 -11.30 -2.24
N MET A 296 16.74 -11.45 -2.57
CA MET A 296 15.68 -11.57 -1.57
C MET A 296 15.78 -12.86 -0.74
N ALA A 297 16.10 -13.99 -1.37
CA ALA A 297 16.33 -15.26 -0.68
C ALA A 297 17.45 -15.12 0.37
N LYS A 298 18.59 -14.53 0.00
CA LYS A 298 19.71 -14.28 0.92
C LYS A 298 19.34 -13.37 2.09
N LEU A 299 18.53 -12.34 1.83
CA LEU A 299 18.04 -11.45 2.89
C LEU A 299 17.12 -12.19 3.87
N SER A 300 16.24 -13.06 3.36
CA SER A 300 15.35 -13.89 4.18
C SER A 300 16.13 -14.86 5.07
N GLU A 301 17.12 -15.55 4.51
CA GLU A 301 18.00 -16.46 5.26
C GLU A 301 18.70 -15.74 6.42
N LYS A 302 19.33 -14.58 6.15
CA LYS A 302 19.99 -13.78 7.20
C LYS A 302 19.04 -13.27 8.28
N ALA A 303 17.79 -12.96 7.91
CA ALA A 303 16.78 -12.53 8.88
C ALA A 303 16.37 -13.69 9.80
N ASN A 304 16.26 -14.90 9.26
CA ASN A 304 15.93 -16.12 10.01
C ASN A 304 17.08 -16.56 10.92
N GLU A 305 18.34 -16.48 10.47
CA GLU A 305 19.52 -16.75 11.30
C GLU A 305 19.56 -15.85 12.55
N LYS A 306 19.38 -14.54 12.38
CA LYS A 306 19.34 -13.58 13.50
C LYS A 306 18.15 -13.75 14.44
N ALA A 307 17.03 -14.29 13.94
CA ALA A 307 15.87 -14.63 14.77
C ALA A 307 16.15 -15.85 15.65
N THR A 308 16.92 -16.81 15.13
CA THR A 308 17.29 -18.05 15.82
C THR A 308 18.35 -17.80 16.90
N GLU A 309 19.28 -16.88 16.64
CA GLU A 309 20.35 -16.49 17.58
C GLU A 309 19.84 -15.65 18.79
N LYS A 310 18.65 -15.05 18.68
CA LYS A 310 18.00 -14.25 19.74
C LYS A 310 16.96 -15.01 20.57
N ALA A 311 16.67 -16.27 20.25
CA ALA A 311 15.82 -17.09 21.10
C ALA A 311 16.62 -17.47 22.37
N PRO A 312 16.23 -17.04 23.58
CA PRO A 312 16.94 -17.45 24.78
C PRO A 312 16.85 -18.97 24.91
N GLU A 313 17.99 -19.63 25.13
CA GLU A 313 18.03 -21.01 25.59
C GLU A 313 17.13 -21.11 26.82
N LYS A 314 15.94 -21.71 26.67
CA LYS A 314 15.12 -22.12 27.80
C LYS A 314 15.91 -23.19 28.55
N LYS A 315 16.56 -22.80 29.63
CA LYS A 315 16.97 -23.70 30.71
C LYS A 315 15.88 -23.72 31.78
#